data_AF-A0AAV0ZCH1-F1
#
_entry.id   AF-A0AAV0ZCH1-F1
#
_cell.length_a   1.000
_cell.length_b   1.000
_cell.length_c   1.000
_cell.angle_alpha   90.00
_cell.angle_beta   90.00
_cell.angle_gamma   90.00
#
_symmetry.space_group_name_H-M   'P 1'
#
loop_
_entity.id
_entity.type
_entity.pdbx_description
1 polymer ?
#
loop_
_entity_poly.entity_id
_entity_poly.type
_entity_poly.pdbx_seq_one_letter_code
_entity_poly.pdbx_strand_id
1 'polypeptide(L)'
;MDAIYLGLFGVVIGFVLWWWNEYWYVIPLKFKCLNSSTKLPPGHMGLPFIGETITFLWYFKIVRRPDDFINAKRRKYGDGVDMFRTHLFGAPSIIVYTPAVNKFVLFSDSNFKQEWPTVELMGVTSMVAVHGKAHTRVRKFVTNAINRPDTLSRIAALVQPHIVTSLRSWAEMGKIKAKVETQKVFNN
;
A
#
# COMPACT_ATOMS: atom_id res chain seq x y z
N MET A 1 -12.19 -35.46 35.79
CA MET A 1 -11.10 -35.37 34.79
C MET A 1 -11.58 -34.69 33.52
N ASP A 2 -12.83 -34.86 33.13
CA ASP A 2 -13.39 -34.38 31.84
C ASP A 2 -13.39 -32.85 31.67
N ALA A 3 -13.64 -32.08 32.73
CA ALA A 3 -13.64 -30.62 32.67
C ALA A 3 -12.25 -30.03 32.38
N ILE A 4 -11.18 -30.69 32.84
CA ILE A 4 -9.79 -30.26 32.59
C ILE A 4 -9.42 -30.56 31.13
N TYR A 5 -9.81 -31.73 30.60
CA TYR A 5 -9.60 -32.07 29.20
C TYR A 5 -10.40 -31.17 28.25
N LEU A 6 -11.64 -30.83 28.59
CA LEU A 6 -12.45 -29.86 27.83
C LEU A 6 -11.80 -28.46 27.81
N GLY A 7 -11.28 -28.00 28.95
CA GLY A 7 -10.55 -26.74 29.03
C GLY A 7 -9.27 -26.74 28.19
N LEU A 8 -8.46 -27.80 28.30
CA LEU A 8 -7.24 -27.97 27.51
C LEU A 8 -7.53 -28.04 26.01
N PHE A 9 -8.57 -28.76 25.61
CA PHE A 9 -8.99 -28.86 24.21
C PHE A 9 -9.41 -27.51 23.64
N GLY A 10 -10.16 -26.71 24.41
CA GLY A 10 -10.53 -25.34 24.02
C GLY A 10 -9.32 -24.43 23.82
N VAL A 11 -8.31 -24.50 24.70
CA VAL A 11 -7.06 -23.73 24.58
C VAL A 11 -6.28 -24.13 23.33
N VAL A 12 -6.17 -25.43 23.04
CA VAL A 12 -5.50 -25.94 21.84
C VAL A 12 -6.23 -25.48 20.57
N ILE A 13 -7.55 -25.58 20.52
CA ILE A 13 -8.35 -25.07 19.40
C ILE A 13 -8.12 -23.57 19.22
N GLY A 14 -8.17 -22.79 20.29
CA GLY A 14 -7.91 -21.35 20.25
C GLY A 14 -6.52 -21.03 19.69
N PHE A 15 -5.49 -21.78 20.11
CA PHE A 15 -4.13 -21.61 19.61
C PHE A 15 -4.00 -21.97 18.12
N VAL A 16 -4.61 -23.07 17.68
CA VAL A 16 -4.61 -23.50 16.28
C VAL A 16 -5.34 -22.49 15.40
N LEU A 17 -6.50 -22.01 15.85
CA LEU A 17 -7.26 -20.97 15.16
C LEU A 17 -6.46 -19.67 15.07
N TRP A 18 -5.75 -19.28 16.13
CA TRP A 18 -4.90 -18.08 16.12
C TRP A 18 -3.78 -18.16 15.07
N TRP A 19 -3.20 -19.33 14.87
CA TRP A 19 -2.12 -19.58 13.91
C TRP A 19 -2.61 -19.99 12.51
N TRP A 20 -3.91 -19.99 12.26
CA TRP A 20 -4.52 -20.50 11.03
C TRP A 20 -3.87 -19.99 9.75
N ASN A 21 -3.70 -18.67 9.61
CA ASN A 21 -3.07 -18.08 8.41
C ASN A 21 -1.60 -18.50 8.25
N GLU A 22 -0.87 -18.64 9.35
CA GLU A 22 0.52 -19.07 9.32
C GLU A 22 0.62 -20.51 8.83
N TYR A 23 -0.27 -21.39 9.30
CA TYR A 23 -0.34 -22.77 8.84
C TYR A 23 -0.72 -22.88 7.37
N TRP A 24 -1.72 -22.14 6.93
CA TRP A 24 -2.20 -22.22 5.56
C TRP A 24 -1.21 -21.65 4.54
N TYR A 25 -0.62 -20.49 4.81
CA TYR A 25 0.19 -19.79 3.80
C TYR A 25 1.69 -20.04 3.94
N VAL A 26 2.20 -20.28 5.15
CA VAL A 26 3.65 -20.23 5.41
C VAL A 26 4.25 -21.62 5.48
N ILE A 27 3.55 -22.58 6.07
CA ILE A 27 4.05 -23.96 6.14
C ILE A 27 4.33 -24.54 4.75
N PRO A 28 3.42 -24.46 3.75
CA PRO A 28 3.70 -24.99 2.41
C PRO A 28 4.90 -24.31 1.75
N LEU A 29 5.04 -22.99 1.95
CA LEU A 29 6.16 -22.22 1.42
C LEU A 29 7.48 -22.61 2.09
N LYS A 30 7.49 -22.84 3.41
CA LYS A 30 8.68 -23.31 4.12
C LYS A 30 9.13 -24.68 3.63
N PHE A 31 8.20 -25.61 3.41
CA PHE A 31 8.53 -26.93 2.86
C PHE A 31 9.09 -26.84 1.43
N LYS A 32 8.52 -25.97 0.59
CA LYS A 32 9.06 -25.71 -0.75
C LYS A 32 10.44 -25.06 -0.71
N CYS A 33 10.62 -24.08 0.18
CA CYS A 33 11.88 -23.38 0.36
C CYS A 33 12.96 -24.29 0.96
N LEU A 34 12.63 -25.30 1.76
CA LEU A 34 13.61 -26.23 2.35
C LEU A 34 14.46 -26.95 1.29
N ASN A 35 13.89 -27.19 0.11
CA ASN A 35 14.59 -27.80 -1.03
C ASN A 35 15.37 -26.78 -1.89
N SER A 36 15.40 -25.51 -1.48
CA SER A 36 16.08 -24.42 -2.19
C SER A 36 16.93 -23.59 -1.21
N SER A 37 17.94 -22.87 -1.68
CA SER A 37 18.71 -21.97 -0.80
C SER A 37 17.96 -20.67 -0.45
N THR A 38 16.65 -20.58 -0.71
CA THR A 38 15.87 -19.36 -0.50
C THR A 38 15.19 -19.37 0.86
N LYS A 39 15.31 -18.27 1.61
CA LYS A 39 14.64 -18.07 2.90
C LYS A 39 13.49 -17.08 2.74
N LEU A 40 12.37 -17.37 3.39
CA LEU A 40 11.24 -16.44 3.46
C LEU A 40 11.62 -15.21 4.30
N PRO A 41 11.13 -14.01 3.92
CA PRO A 41 11.26 -12.84 4.76
C PRO A 41 10.72 -13.06 6.18
N PRO A 42 11.30 -12.40 7.19
CA PRO A 42 10.72 -12.40 8.53
C PRO A 42 9.36 -11.71 8.52
N GLY A 43 8.50 -12.05 9.48
CA GLY A 43 7.14 -11.50 9.53
C GLY A 43 6.15 -12.47 10.16
N HIS A 44 4.88 -12.06 10.23
CA HIS A 44 3.78 -12.89 10.70
C HIS A 44 2.51 -12.64 9.89
N MET A 45 1.70 -13.67 9.69
CA MET A 45 0.44 -13.52 8.94
C MET A 45 -0.72 -12.90 9.74
N GLY A 46 -0.51 -12.51 11.00
CA GLY A 46 -1.49 -11.78 11.81
C GLY A 46 -2.74 -12.61 12.14
N LEU A 47 -3.87 -11.92 12.38
CA LEU A 47 -5.14 -12.57 12.73
C LEU A 47 -5.70 -13.39 11.56
N PRO A 48 -6.45 -14.47 11.81
CA PRO A 48 -7.07 -15.28 10.76
C PRO A 48 -7.90 -14.44 9.78
N PHE A 49 -7.77 -14.70 8.47
CA PHE A 49 -8.43 -14.04 7.34
C PHE A 49 -8.16 -12.53 7.14
N ILE A 50 -7.98 -11.77 8.21
CA ILE A 50 -7.84 -10.30 8.17
C ILE A 50 -6.37 -9.88 8.22
N GLY A 51 -5.56 -10.65 8.93
CA GLY A 51 -4.15 -10.38 9.13
C GLY A 51 -3.91 -9.14 9.97
N GLU A 52 -3.14 -8.21 9.42
CA GLU A 52 -2.82 -6.92 10.05
C GLU A 52 -3.64 -5.77 9.48
N THR A 53 -4.63 -6.04 8.62
CA THR A 53 -5.37 -4.99 7.91
C THR A 53 -6.04 -3.99 8.85
N ILE A 54 -6.58 -4.45 9.98
CA ILE A 54 -7.20 -3.56 10.99
C ILE A 54 -6.14 -2.66 11.63
N THR A 55 -5.00 -3.24 12.04
CA THR A 55 -3.88 -2.49 12.61
C THR A 55 -3.36 -1.45 11.62
N PHE A 56 -3.17 -1.86 10.36
CA PHE A 56 -2.80 -0.97 9.27
C PHE A 56 -3.79 0.19 9.13
N LEU A 57 -5.09 -0.09 9.03
CA LEU A 57 -6.12 0.94 8.93
C LEU A 57 -6.18 1.84 10.15
N TRP A 58 -5.90 1.32 11.34
CA TRP A 58 -5.84 2.10 12.57
C TRP A 58 -4.73 3.14 12.53
N TYR A 59 -3.51 2.74 12.14
CA TYR A 59 -2.39 3.68 11.96
C TYR A 59 -2.68 4.75 10.91
N PHE A 60 -3.28 4.36 9.78
CA PHE A 60 -3.55 5.26 8.66
C PHE A 60 -4.73 6.21 8.90
N LYS A 61 -5.85 5.71 9.42
CA LYS A 61 -7.10 6.49 9.53
C LYS A 61 -7.31 7.14 10.89
N ILE A 62 -6.96 6.44 11.98
CA ILE A 62 -7.26 6.88 13.34
C ILE A 62 -6.08 7.67 13.90
N VAL A 63 -4.89 7.05 13.95
CA VAL A 63 -3.67 7.67 14.51
C VAL A 63 -3.09 8.72 13.56
N ARG A 64 -3.34 8.58 12.25
CA ARG A 64 -2.78 9.43 11.18
C ARG A 64 -1.25 9.47 11.18
N ARG A 65 -0.63 8.33 11.52
CA ARG A 65 0.83 8.12 11.49
C ARG A 65 1.14 6.84 10.73
N PRO A 66 1.06 6.87 9.39
CA PRO A 66 1.26 5.68 8.57
C PRO A 66 2.69 5.12 8.71
N ASP A 67 3.68 5.99 8.89
CA ASP A 67 5.08 5.58 9.02
C ASP A 67 5.34 4.75 10.28
N ASP A 68 4.57 4.97 11.34
CA ASP A 68 4.71 4.22 12.59
C ASP A 68 4.39 2.73 12.42
N PHE A 69 3.51 2.37 11.48
CA PHE A 69 3.22 0.97 11.16
C PHE A 69 4.48 0.27 10.62
N ILE A 70 5.19 0.91 9.70
CA ILE A 70 6.43 0.39 9.12
C ILE A 70 7.58 0.42 10.15
N ASN A 71 7.71 1.52 10.89
CA ASN A 71 8.75 1.68 11.91
C ASN A 71 8.60 0.69 13.06
N ALA A 72 7.38 0.33 13.46
CA ALA A 72 7.14 -0.72 14.44
C ALA A 72 7.64 -2.09 13.94
N LYS A 73 7.48 -2.38 12.64
CA LYS A 73 7.96 -3.62 12.03
C LYS A 73 9.46 -3.65 11.89
N ARG A 74 10.07 -2.53 11.48
CA ARG A 74 11.52 -2.36 11.42
C ARG A 74 12.15 -2.60 12.79
N ARG A 75 11.63 -1.97 13.86
CA ARG A 75 12.12 -2.20 15.23
C ARG A 75 11.98 -3.66 15.69
N LYS A 76 10.93 -4.37 15.25
CA LYS A 76 10.67 -5.75 15.65
C LYS A 76 11.57 -6.76 14.93
N TYR A 77 11.82 -6.57 13.64
CA TYR A 77 12.55 -7.53 12.81
C TYR A 77 14.01 -7.16 12.56
N GLY A 78 14.41 -5.94 12.94
CA GLY A 78 15.77 -5.41 12.80
C GLY A 78 15.94 -4.52 11.59
N ASP A 79 16.85 -3.55 11.69
CA ASP A 79 17.13 -2.56 10.64
C ASP A 79 17.81 -3.15 9.40
N GLY A 80 18.43 -4.33 9.52
CA GLY A 80 19.06 -5.06 8.41
C GLY A 80 18.08 -5.84 7.52
N VAL A 81 16.78 -5.75 7.79
CA VAL A 81 15.73 -6.40 7.00
C VAL A 81 15.15 -5.38 6.03
N ASP A 82 15.10 -5.69 4.73
CA ASP A 82 14.53 -4.79 3.72
C ASP A 82 13.03 -4.97 3.50
N MET A 83 12.50 -6.12 3.92
CA MET A 83 11.16 -6.56 3.62
C MET A 83 10.60 -7.49 4.69
N PHE A 84 9.30 -7.45 4.90
CA PHE A 84 8.63 -8.35 5.83
C PHE A 84 7.34 -8.91 5.26
N ARG A 85 7.02 -10.15 5.65
CA ARG A 85 5.75 -10.79 5.31
C ARG A 85 4.65 -10.39 6.28
N THR A 86 3.46 -10.23 5.75
CA THR A 86 2.25 -9.91 6.51
C THR A 86 1.04 -10.45 5.74
N HIS A 87 -0.15 -10.23 6.28
CA HIS A 87 -1.40 -10.49 5.59
C HIS A 87 -2.22 -9.20 5.62
N LEU A 88 -2.50 -8.66 4.43
CA LEU A 88 -3.16 -7.37 4.27
C LEU A 88 -4.23 -7.49 3.18
N PHE A 89 -5.36 -6.81 3.41
CA PHE A 89 -6.49 -6.76 2.48
C PHE A 89 -6.99 -8.13 2.03
N GLY A 90 -6.99 -9.12 2.94
CA GLY A 90 -7.47 -10.46 2.61
C GLY A 90 -6.46 -11.35 1.86
N ALA A 91 -5.22 -10.88 1.66
CA ALA A 91 -4.20 -11.62 0.93
C ALA A 91 -2.84 -11.68 1.66
N PRO A 92 -2.09 -12.80 1.53
CA PRO A 92 -0.70 -12.87 1.98
C PRO A 92 0.14 -11.88 1.18
N SER A 93 0.87 -11.02 1.87
CA SER A 93 1.53 -9.84 1.30
C SER A 93 2.97 -9.70 1.80
N ILE A 94 3.83 -9.11 0.99
CA ILE A 94 5.19 -8.70 1.38
C ILE A 94 5.25 -7.18 1.31
N ILE A 95 5.66 -6.56 2.41
CA ILE A 95 5.94 -5.14 2.44
C ILE A 95 7.44 -4.94 2.28
N VAL A 96 7.80 -4.11 1.31
CA VAL A 96 9.15 -3.60 1.07
C VAL A 96 9.18 -2.13 1.49
N TYR A 97 10.26 -1.69 2.15
CA TYR A 97 10.34 -0.31 2.65
C TYR A 97 11.69 0.37 2.44
N THR A 98 12.69 -0.33 1.90
CA THR A 98 13.98 0.29 1.59
C THR A 98 14.01 0.78 0.15
N PRO A 99 14.64 1.94 -0.13
CA PRO A 99 14.65 2.53 -1.46
C PRO A 99 15.19 1.58 -2.55
N ALA A 100 16.19 0.77 -2.22
CA ALA A 100 16.80 -0.18 -3.15
C ALA A 100 15.80 -1.25 -3.60
N VAL A 101 15.09 -1.88 -2.66
CA VAL A 101 14.11 -2.93 -2.99
C VAL A 101 12.85 -2.33 -3.62
N ASN A 102 12.40 -1.16 -3.16
CA ASN A 102 11.28 -0.46 -3.79
C ASN A 102 11.58 -0.16 -5.26
N LYS A 103 12.78 0.32 -5.57
CA LYS A 103 13.22 0.54 -6.95
C LYS A 103 13.24 -0.77 -7.73
N PHE A 104 13.77 -1.85 -7.17
CA PHE A 104 13.79 -3.16 -7.85
C PHE A 104 12.38 -3.64 -8.21
N VAL A 105 11.44 -3.58 -7.28
CA VAL A 105 10.04 -3.99 -7.50
C VAL A 105 9.37 -3.12 -8.56
N LEU A 106 9.54 -1.79 -8.48
CA LEU A 106 8.90 -0.84 -9.40
C LEU A 106 9.45 -0.84 -10.83
N PHE A 107 10.67 -1.35 -11.04
CA PHE A 107 11.28 -1.42 -12.38
C PHE A 107 11.21 -2.83 -12.98
N SER A 108 10.76 -3.83 -12.23
CA SER A 108 10.70 -5.24 -12.65
C SER A 108 9.29 -5.63 -13.10
N ASP A 109 8.73 -4.89 -14.07
CA ASP A 109 7.35 -5.05 -14.57
C ASP A 109 7.04 -6.46 -15.11
N SER A 110 8.06 -7.22 -15.51
CA SER A 110 7.89 -8.61 -15.96
C SER A 110 7.62 -9.58 -14.80
N ASN A 111 8.13 -9.26 -13.61
CA ASN A 111 8.08 -10.12 -12.42
C ASN A 111 6.99 -9.68 -11.45
N PHE A 112 6.74 -8.37 -11.36
CA PHE A 112 5.73 -7.79 -10.48
C PHE A 112 4.70 -7.04 -11.30
N LYS A 113 3.44 -7.47 -11.20
CA LYS A 113 2.31 -6.76 -11.80
C LYS A 113 1.75 -5.79 -10.76
N GLN A 114 1.43 -4.58 -11.21
CA GLN A 114 0.73 -3.62 -10.37
C GLN A 114 -0.74 -4.03 -10.25
N GLU A 115 -1.15 -4.47 -9.07
CA GLU A 115 -2.55 -4.75 -8.77
C GLU A 115 -3.03 -3.84 -7.65
N TRP A 116 -4.24 -3.29 -7.82
CA TRP A 116 -4.91 -2.50 -6.80
C TRP A 116 -6.14 -3.27 -6.32
N PRO A 117 -6.46 -3.22 -5.02
CA PRO A 117 -7.67 -3.89 -4.49
C PRO A 117 -8.98 -3.29 -5.03
N THR A 118 -8.93 -2.22 -5.83
CA THR A 118 -10.12 -1.44 -6.22
C THR A 118 -10.04 -0.97 -7.68
N VAL A 119 -9.62 -1.88 -8.57
CA VAL A 119 -9.51 -1.59 -10.01
C VAL A 119 -10.86 -1.20 -10.63
N GLU A 120 -11.96 -1.78 -10.16
CA GLU A 120 -13.31 -1.52 -10.68
C GLU A 120 -13.74 -0.05 -10.52
N LEU A 121 -13.41 0.60 -9.39
CA LEU A 121 -13.72 2.03 -9.20
C LEU A 121 -12.88 2.94 -10.09
N MET A 122 -11.66 2.51 -10.42
CA MET A 122 -10.75 3.28 -11.27
C MET A 122 -11.06 3.12 -12.77
N GLY A 123 -11.82 2.09 -13.12
CA GLY A 123 -12.10 1.70 -14.50
C GLY A 123 -11.08 0.70 -15.03
N VAL A 124 -11.58 -0.34 -15.70
CA VAL A 124 -10.79 -1.49 -16.20
C VAL A 124 -9.79 -1.12 -17.29
N THR A 125 -9.97 0.04 -17.94
CA THR A 125 -9.07 0.58 -18.96
C THR A 125 -8.15 1.69 -18.44
N SER A 126 -8.19 1.98 -17.14
CA SER A 126 -7.37 3.02 -16.53
C SER A 126 -5.89 2.64 -16.53
N MET A 127 -5.01 3.66 -16.46
CA MET A 127 -3.56 3.46 -16.42
C MET A 127 -3.09 2.59 -15.26
N VAL A 128 -3.82 2.57 -14.14
CA VAL A 128 -3.51 1.73 -12.97
C VAL A 128 -4.01 0.28 -13.10
N ALA A 129 -4.89 0.01 -14.08
CA ALA A 129 -5.53 -1.28 -14.32
C ALA A 129 -4.85 -2.10 -15.41
N VAL A 130 -4.33 -1.44 -16.46
CA VAL A 130 -3.75 -2.10 -17.63
C VAL A 130 -2.25 -2.39 -17.44
N HIS A 131 -1.73 -3.42 -18.13
CA HIS A 131 -0.32 -3.82 -18.07
C HIS A 131 0.32 -3.94 -19.46
N GLY A 132 1.64 -4.06 -19.50
CA GLY A 132 2.41 -4.33 -20.72
C GLY A 132 2.15 -3.30 -21.84
N LYS A 133 1.90 -3.78 -23.06
CA LYS A 133 1.70 -2.91 -24.24
C LYS A 133 0.51 -1.93 -24.08
N ALA A 134 -0.56 -2.37 -23.42
CA ALA A 134 -1.72 -1.51 -23.17
C ALA A 134 -1.36 -0.36 -22.21
N HIS A 135 -0.64 -0.67 -21.12
CA HIS A 135 -0.10 0.34 -20.22
C HIS A 135 0.82 1.32 -20.95
N THR A 136 1.78 0.83 -21.74
CA THR A 136 2.69 1.68 -22.52
C THR A 136 1.93 2.63 -23.45
N ARG A 137 0.86 2.16 -24.11
CA ARG A 137 0.04 2.98 -24.99
C ARG A 137 -0.69 4.09 -24.23
N VAL A 138 -1.39 3.76 -23.14
CA VAL A 138 -2.13 4.73 -22.32
C VAL A 138 -1.17 5.73 -21.69
N ARG A 139 -0.09 5.25 -21.08
CA ARG A 139 0.94 6.11 -20.48
C ARG A 139 1.53 7.07 -21.50
N LYS A 140 1.91 6.60 -22.69
CA LYS A 140 2.47 7.44 -23.77
C LYS A 140 1.50 8.54 -24.19
N PHE A 141 0.21 8.23 -24.28
CA PHE A 141 -0.82 9.22 -24.61
C PHE A 141 -0.89 10.32 -23.54
N VAL A 142 -1.02 9.93 -22.27
CA VAL A 142 -1.08 10.87 -21.13
C VAL A 142 0.19 11.71 -21.03
N THR A 143 1.37 11.09 -21.11
CA THR A 143 2.64 11.83 -21.02
C THR A 143 2.84 12.78 -22.19
N ASN A 144 2.42 12.42 -23.40
CA ASN A 144 2.52 13.33 -24.55
C ASN A 144 1.55 14.51 -24.45
N ALA A 145 0.39 14.30 -23.83
CA ALA A 145 -0.57 15.37 -23.61
C ALA A 145 -0.06 16.37 -22.56
N ILE A 146 0.56 15.89 -21.47
CA ILE A 146 0.84 16.74 -20.30
C ILE A 146 2.31 17.14 -20.17
N ASN A 147 3.25 16.24 -20.49
CA ASN A 147 4.68 16.40 -20.17
C ASN A 147 5.51 16.97 -21.34
N ARG A 148 4.89 17.74 -22.24
CA ARG A 148 5.61 18.47 -23.29
C ARG A 148 5.91 19.89 -22.81
N PRO A 149 7.11 20.45 -23.08
CA PRO A 149 7.47 21.79 -22.64
C PRO A 149 6.43 22.85 -23.01
N ASP A 150 5.95 22.83 -24.26
CA ASP A 150 4.94 23.77 -24.74
C ASP A 150 3.59 23.60 -24.03
N THR A 151 3.16 22.36 -23.78
CA THR A 151 1.91 22.09 -23.07
C THR A 151 2.02 22.50 -21.60
N LEU A 152 3.13 22.16 -20.93
CA LEU A 152 3.38 22.58 -19.56
C LEU A 152 3.38 24.10 -19.42
N SER A 153 4.02 24.81 -20.36
CA SER A 153 4.03 26.27 -20.40
C SER A 153 2.61 26.84 -20.55
N ARG A 154 1.80 26.26 -21.45
CA ARG A 154 0.40 26.66 -21.63
C ARG A 154 -0.46 26.38 -20.40
N ILE A 155 -0.31 25.19 -19.79
CA ILE A 155 -1.02 24.84 -18.55
C ILE A 155 -0.62 25.80 -17.44
N ALA A 156 0.67 26.11 -17.29
CA ALA A 156 1.15 27.07 -16.30
C ALA A 156 0.56 28.47 -16.54
N ALA A 157 0.59 28.96 -17.78
CA ALA A 157 0.01 30.25 -18.14
C ALA A 157 -1.50 30.32 -17.89
N LEU A 158 -2.22 29.21 -18.09
CA LEU A 158 -3.66 29.11 -17.80
C LEU A 158 -3.93 29.08 -16.29
N VAL A 159 -3.19 28.29 -15.52
CA VAL A 159 -3.46 28.04 -14.10
C VAL A 159 -2.94 29.18 -13.20
N GLN A 160 -1.83 29.82 -13.57
CA GLN A 160 -1.15 30.83 -12.76
C GLN A 160 -2.06 32.00 -12.33
N PRO A 161 -2.89 32.60 -13.20
CA PRO A 161 -3.82 33.67 -12.79
C PRO A 161 -4.82 33.24 -11.71
N HIS A 162 -5.34 32.01 -11.79
CA HIS A 162 -6.29 31.47 -10.81
C HIS A 162 -5.62 31.26 -9.45
N ILE A 163 -4.40 30.71 -9.45
CA ILE A 163 -3.60 30.55 -8.22
C ILE A 163 -3.29 31.92 -7.61
N VAL A 164 -2.80 32.88 -8.40
CA VAL A 164 -2.46 34.23 -7.91
C VAL A 164 -3.68 34.93 -7.30
N THR A 165 -4.83 34.85 -7.97
CA THR A 165 -6.08 35.46 -7.48
C THR A 165 -6.54 34.81 -6.17
N SER A 166 -6.47 33.48 -6.10
CA SER A 166 -6.84 32.74 -4.88
C SER A 166 -5.92 33.09 -3.72
N LEU A 167 -4.61 33.15 -3.95
CA LEU A 167 -3.62 33.52 -2.94
C LEU A 167 -3.81 34.95 -2.42
N ARG A 168 -4.12 35.91 -3.29
CA ARG A 168 -4.43 37.29 -2.88
C ARG A 168 -5.66 37.35 -1.97
N SER A 169 -6.74 36.65 -2.37
CA SER A 169 -7.95 36.55 -1.56
C SER A 169 -7.68 35.92 -0.20
N TRP A 170 -6.85 34.87 -0.14
CA TRP A 170 -6.48 34.22 1.12
C TRP A 170 -5.62 35.10 2.02
N ALA A 171 -4.76 35.93 1.45
CA ALA A 171 -3.95 36.88 2.20
C ALA A 171 -4.84 37.92 2.91
N GLU A 172 -5.93 38.37 2.29
CA GLU A 172 -6.89 39.30 2.88
C GLU A 172 -7.75 38.67 3.98
N MET A 173 -8.04 37.36 3.89
CA MET A 173 -8.86 36.63 4.87
C MET A 173 -8.15 36.39 6.21
N GLY A 174 -6.81 36.49 6.26
CA GLY A 174 -5.98 36.25 7.44
C GLY A 174 -5.91 34.77 7.89
N LYS A 175 -7.05 34.13 8.14
CA LYS A 175 -7.16 32.72 8.53
C LYS A 175 -8.04 31.95 7.56
N ILE A 176 -7.45 30.99 6.85
CA ILE A 176 -8.14 30.13 5.89
C ILE A 176 -8.24 28.67 6.36
N LYS A 177 -9.28 27.98 5.92
CA LYS A 177 -9.36 26.51 6.00
C LYS A 177 -8.78 25.93 4.71
N ALA A 178 -7.47 25.65 4.70
CA ALA A 178 -6.71 25.27 3.50
C ALA A 178 -7.41 24.20 2.64
N LYS A 179 -7.91 23.11 3.23
CA LYS A 179 -8.62 22.06 2.49
C LYS A 179 -9.81 22.59 1.68
N VAL A 180 -10.64 23.44 2.30
CA VAL A 180 -11.85 23.98 1.67
C VAL A 180 -11.47 24.97 0.58
N GLU A 181 -10.56 25.88 0.89
CA GLU A 181 -10.18 26.93 -0.05
C GLU A 181 -9.41 26.38 -1.26
N THR A 182 -8.48 25.45 -1.06
CA THR A 182 -7.78 24.77 -2.15
C THR A 182 -8.75 24.01 -3.06
N GLN A 183 -9.80 23.37 -2.51
CA GLN A 183 -10.81 22.69 -3.32
C GLN A 183 -11.61 23.65 -4.22
N LYS A 184 -11.84 24.90 -3.77
CA LYS A 184 -12.51 25.91 -4.60
C LYS A 184 -11.68 26.32 -5.81
N VAL A 185 -10.35 26.36 -5.68
CA VAL A 185 -9.45 26.70 -6.80
C VAL A 185 -9.54 25.71 -7.96
N PHE A 186 -9.87 24.44 -7.68
CA PHE A 186 -9.98 23.40 -8.71
C PHE A 186 -11.37 23.29 -9.32
N ASN A 187 -12.41 23.75 -8.62
CA ASN A 187 -13.81 23.57 -9.03
C ASN A 187 -14.43 24.82 -9.67
N ASN A 188 -13.72 25.95 -9.68
CA ASN A 188 -14.09 27.21 -10.34
C ASN A 188 -13.25 27.43 -11.60
#